data_AF-A0A894KI55-F1
#
_entry.id   AF-A0A894KI55-F1
#
_cell.length_a   1.000
_cell.length_b   1.000
_cell.length_c   1.000
_cell.angle_alpha   90.00
_cell.angle_beta   90.00
_cell.angle_gamma   90.00
#
_symmetry.space_group_name_H-M   'P 1'
#
loop_
_entity.id
_entity.type
_entity.pdbx_description
1 polymer ?
#
loop_
_entity_poly.entity_id
_entity_poly.type
_entity_poly.pdbx_seq_one_letter_code
_entity_poly.pdbx_strand_id
1 'polypeptide(L)'
;MSATERVVQSILYELGCVMIGWSVMQFVPHEGQPLALMVIFSLLAMVWNFVFNWIFDKLVPGDRLARGPVIRTVHAVLFEGLFMLATVPIIMYMMHMSFWMAFVTDITMTLVILGYTYVYNWVYDRARLLFVEA
;
A
#
# COMPACT_ATOMS: atom_id res chain seq x y z
N MET A 1 11.40 -7.51 -19.30
CA MET A 1 11.88 -6.95 -18.04
C MET A 1 12.80 -7.95 -17.40
N SER A 2 14.07 -7.61 -17.31
CA SER A 2 15.08 -8.41 -16.61
C SER A 2 14.74 -8.51 -15.11
N ALA A 3 15.19 -9.56 -14.43
CA ALA A 3 14.99 -9.71 -12.99
C ALA A 3 15.56 -8.52 -12.20
N THR A 4 16.69 -7.96 -12.66
CA THR A 4 17.33 -6.78 -12.05
C THR A 4 16.47 -5.53 -12.14
N GLU A 5 15.79 -5.29 -13.27
CA GLU A 5 14.90 -4.14 -13.45
C GLU A 5 13.70 -4.19 -12.50
N ARG A 6 13.16 -5.39 -12.26
CA ARG A 6 12.06 -5.60 -11.33
C ARG A 6 12.46 -5.30 -9.90
N VAL A 7 13.66 -5.72 -9.50
CA VAL A 7 14.19 -5.45 -8.16
C VAL A 7 14.43 -3.95 -7.97
N VAL A 8 15.06 -3.27 -8.94
CA VAL A 8 15.28 -1.82 -8.88
C VAL A 8 13.96 -1.06 -8.81
N GLN A 9 12.98 -1.42 -9.64
CA GLN A 9 11.65 -0.81 -9.62
C GLN A 9 10.95 -1.02 -8.28
N SER A 10 11.01 -2.22 -7.71
CA SER A 10 10.41 -2.52 -6.41
C SER A 10 11.05 -1.70 -5.30
N ILE A 11 12.38 -1.60 -5.29
CA ILE A 11 13.11 -0.82 -4.28
C ILE A 11 12.78 0.67 -4.39
N LEU A 12 12.77 1.23 -5.61
CA LEU A 12 12.42 2.63 -5.84
C LEU A 12 10.99 2.94 -5.40
N TYR A 13 10.06 2.03 -5.68
CA TYR A 13 8.68 2.14 -5.27
C TYR A 13 8.57 2.19 -3.74
N GLU A 14 9.17 1.22 -3.04
CA GLU A 14 9.14 1.13 -1.58
C GLU A 14 9.76 2.36 -0.91
N LEU A 15 10.92 2.81 -1.41
CA LEU A 15 11.56 4.03 -0.91
C LEU A 15 10.66 5.26 -1.11
N GLY A 16 10.03 5.40 -2.29
CA GLY A 16 9.09 6.50 -2.54
C GLY A 16 7.85 6.45 -1.65
N CYS A 17 7.29 5.26 -1.41
CA CYS A 17 6.18 5.06 -0.47
C CYS A 17 6.55 5.53 0.94
N VAL A 18 7.70 5.09 1.47
CA VAL A 18 8.16 5.48 2.81
C VAL A 18 8.39 6.99 2.89
N MET A 19 9.01 7.59 1.87
CA MET A 19 9.30 9.02 1.84
C MET A 19 8.03 9.88 1.76
N ILE A 20 7.06 9.49 0.94
CA ILE A 20 5.78 10.21 0.81
C ILE A 20 4.97 10.05 2.10
N GLY A 21 4.86 8.84 2.63
CA GLY A 21 4.16 8.59 3.90
C GLY A 21 4.78 9.39 5.05
N TRP A 22 6.12 9.41 5.15
CA TRP A 22 6.81 10.24 6.14
C TRP A 22 6.56 11.74 5.95
N SER A 23 6.49 12.21 4.70
CA SER A 23 6.21 13.62 4.36
C SER A 23 4.79 14.02 4.76
N VAL A 24 3.80 13.16 4.50
CA VAL A 24 2.40 13.39 4.91
C VAL A 24 2.29 13.49 6.43
N MET A 25 3.02 12.66 7.17
CA MET A 25 3.01 12.70 8.64
C MET A 25 3.52 14.03 9.21
N GLN A 26 4.34 14.80 8.48
CA GLN A 26 4.78 16.12 8.95
C GLN A 26 3.62 17.11 9.14
N PHE A 27 2.49 16.87 8.47
CA PHE A 27 1.28 17.69 8.57
C PHE A 27 0.27 17.15 9.59
N VAL A 28 0.54 15.99 10.19
CA VAL A 28 -0.35 15.35 11.17
C VAL A 28 0.25 15.53 12.56
N PRO A 29 -0.47 16.11 13.53
CA PRO A 29 0.02 16.22 14.90
C PRO A 29 0.28 14.84 15.51
N HIS A 30 1.52 14.56 15.93
CA HIS A 30 1.91 13.29 16.50
C HIS A 30 3.11 13.43 17.44
N GLU A 31 3.26 12.49 18.39
CA GLU A 31 4.43 12.44 19.29
C GLU A 31 5.38 11.27 18.99
N GLY A 32 5.01 10.44 18.01
CA GLY A 32 5.75 9.22 17.63
C GLY A 32 6.85 9.41 16.60
N GLN A 33 7.38 8.27 16.12
CA GLN A 33 8.40 8.19 15.06
C GLN A 33 7.77 7.76 13.73
N PRO A 34 7.46 8.70 12.81
CA PRO A 34 6.68 8.37 11.62
C PRO A 34 7.46 7.54 10.60
N LEU A 35 8.78 7.73 10.53
CA LEU A 35 9.62 6.95 9.62
C LEU A 35 9.64 5.46 10.03
N ALA A 36 9.72 5.16 11.33
CA ALA A 36 9.63 3.80 11.83
C ALA A 36 8.25 3.17 11.55
N LEU A 37 7.18 3.95 11.74
CA LEU A 37 5.82 3.53 11.39
C LEU A 37 5.70 3.17 9.89
N MET A 38 6.25 3.99 8.99
CA MET A 38 6.20 3.74 7.55
C MET A 38 6.95 2.48 7.13
N VAL A 39 8.09 2.19 7.76
CA VAL A 39 8.82 0.94 7.52
C VAL A 39 7.99 -0.27 7.99
N ILE A 40 7.40 -0.19 9.18
CA ILE A 40 6.51 -1.25 9.70
C ILE A 40 5.32 -1.44 8.76
N PHE A 41 4.74 -0.35 8.25
CA PHE A 41 3.60 -0.38 7.34
C PHE A 41 3.94 -1.03 6.00
N SER A 42 5.09 -0.70 5.41
CA SER A 42 5.57 -1.36 4.18
C SER A 42 5.72 -2.87 4.38
N LEU A 43 6.35 -3.29 5.49
CA LEU A 43 6.51 -4.71 5.81
C LEU A 43 5.17 -5.42 6.06
N LEU A 44 4.29 -4.80 6.85
CA LEU A 44 2.96 -5.33 7.12
C LEU A 44 2.13 -5.43 5.84
N ALA A 45 2.20 -4.42 4.96
CA ALA A 45 1.51 -4.44 3.68
C ALA A 45 2.03 -5.54 2.77
N MET A 46 3.35 -5.76 2.68
CA MET A 46 3.92 -6.88 1.91
C MET A 46 3.43 -8.24 2.43
N VAL A 47 3.50 -8.45 3.75
CA VAL A 47 3.05 -9.70 4.38
C VAL A 47 1.54 -9.89 4.20
N TRP A 48 0.75 -8.85 4.43
CA TRP A 48 -0.70 -8.89 4.31
C TRP A 48 -1.16 -9.11 2.87
N ASN A 49 -0.51 -8.48 1.88
CA ASN A 49 -0.73 -8.75 0.47
C ASN A 49 -0.56 -10.23 0.15
N PHE A 50 0.52 -10.85 0.64
CA PHE A 50 0.73 -12.28 0.40
C PHE A 50 -0.32 -13.15 1.09
N VAL A 51 -0.59 -12.91 2.38
CA VAL A 51 -1.54 -13.70 3.18
C VAL A 51 -2.96 -13.57 2.64
N PHE A 52 -3.43 -12.36 2.34
CA PHE A 52 -4.78 -12.14 1.85
C PHE A 52 -4.99 -12.76 0.47
N ASN A 53 -4.02 -12.59 -0.44
CA ASN A 53 -4.09 -13.25 -1.75
C ASN A 53 -4.17 -14.77 -1.62
N TRP A 54 -3.39 -15.37 -0.71
CA TRP A 54 -3.42 -16.81 -0.47
C TRP A 54 -4.76 -17.30 0.11
N ILE A 55 -5.32 -16.58 1.09
CA ILE A 55 -6.64 -16.91 1.68
C ILE A 55 -7.72 -16.77 0.61
N PHE A 56 -7.71 -15.69 -0.16
CA PHE A 56 -8.73 -15.40 -1.15
C PHE A 56 -8.71 -16.39 -2.32
N ASP A 57 -7.52 -16.80 -2.78
CA ASP A 57 -7.38 -17.84 -3.81
C ASP A 57 -7.96 -19.19 -3.35
N LYS A 58 -7.86 -19.51 -2.05
CA LYS A 58 -8.44 -20.73 -1.47
C LYS A 58 -9.96 -20.67 -1.31
N LEU A 59 -10.50 -19.50 -0.98
CA LEU A 59 -11.95 -19.28 -0.80
C LEU A 59 -12.70 -19.17 -2.14
N VAL A 60 -12.07 -18.60 -3.16
CA VAL A 60 -12.66 -18.40 -4.49
C VAL A 60 -11.75 -19.06 -5.53
N PRO A 61 -11.80 -20.41 -5.65
CA PRO A 61 -11.10 -21.13 -6.71
C PRO A 61 -11.75 -20.82 -8.07
N GLY A 62 -10.96 -20.33 -9.02
CA GLY A 62 -11.43 -19.95 -10.36
C GLY A 62 -10.49 -18.97 -11.05
N ASP A 63 -10.74 -18.73 -12.34
CA ASP A 63 -9.89 -17.87 -13.17
C ASP A 63 -9.91 -16.42 -12.66
N ARG A 64 -8.73 -15.87 -12.35
CA ARG A 64 -8.54 -14.50 -11.84
C ARG A 64 -9.12 -13.46 -12.80
N LEU A 65 -9.10 -13.74 -14.09
CA LEU A 65 -9.55 -12.83 -15.16
C LEU A 65 -11.06 -12.89 -15.41
N ALA A 66 -11.73 -14.00 -15.07
CA ALA A 66 -13.18 -14.16 -15.22
C ALA A 66 -13.99 -13.55 -14.06
N ARG A 67 -13.32 -13.04 -13.02
CA ARG A 67 -13.99 -12.39 -11.87
C ARG A 67 -14.57 -11.04 -12.28
N GLY A 68 -15.90 -10.93 -12.23
CA GLY A 68 -16.63 -9.70 -12.50
C GLY A 68 -16.28 -8.55 -11.54
N PRO A 69 -16.66 -7.30 -11.88
CA PRO A 69 -16.28 -6.09 -11.15
C PRO A 69 -16.73 -6.09 -9.67
N VAL A 70 -17.84 -6.78 -9.37
CA VAL A 70 -18.36 -6.92 -8.00
C VAL A 70 -17.38 -7.65 -7.09
N ILE A 71 -16.83 -8.78 -7.54
CA ILE A 71 -15.89 -9.58 -6.75
C ILE A 71 -14.59 -8.79 -6.51
N ARG A 72 -14.13 -8.00 -7.48
CA ARG A 72 -12.94 -7.14 -7.33
C ARG A 72 -13.16 -6.06 -6.29
N THR A 73 -14.33 -5.43 -6.29
CA THR A 73 -14.68 -4.39 -5.32
C THR A 73 -14.77 -4.99 -3.91
N VAL A 74 -15.46 -6.12 -3.75
CA VAL A 74 -15.54 -6.83 -2.46
C VAL A 74 -14.16 -7.26 -1.97
N HIS A 75 -13.31 -7.78 -2.85
CA HIS A 75 -11.93 -8.14 -2.51
C HIS A 75 -11.13 -6.94 -2.01
N ALA A 76 -11.17 -5.82 -2.73
CA ALA A 76 -10.45 -4.60 -2.34
C ALA A 76 -10.96 -4.03 -1.00
N VAL A 77 -12.28 -3.98 -0.80
CA VAL A 77 -12.89 -3.50 0.45
C VAL A 77 -12.55 -4.40 1.62
N LEU A 78 -12.56 -5.73 1.42
CA LEU A 78 -12.16 -6.68 2.46
C LEU A 78 -10.67 -6.61 2.76
N PHE A 79 -9.82 -6.45 1.73
CA PHE A 79 -8.38 -6.30 1.89
C PHE A 79 -8.06 -5.10 2.77
N GLU A 80 -8.56 -3.93 2.36
CA GLU A 80 -8.29 -2.66 3.03
C GLU A 80 -8.96 -2.61 4.40
N GLY A 81 -10.22 -3.05 4.50
CA GLY A 81 -10.97 -3.03 5.74
C GLY A 81 -10.35 -3.90 6.83
N LEU A 82 -9.90 -5.12 6.49
CA LEU A 82 -9.21 -5.99 7.44
C LEU A 82 -7.80 -5.50 7.75
N PHE A 83 -7.11 -4.92 6.77
CA PHE A 83 -5.79 -4.33 7.00
C PHE A 83 -5.86 -3.17 7.99
N MET A 84 -6.87 -2.31 7.83
CA MET A 84 -7.14 -1.17 8.70
C MET A 84 -7.39 -1.57 10.17
N LEU A 85 -7.99 -2.75 10.40
CA LEU A 85 -8.17 -3.28 11.76
C LEU A 85 -6.83 -3.62 12.44
N ALA A 86 -5.78 -3.92 11.67
CA ALA A 86 -4.44 -4.19 12.19
C ALA A 86 -3.58 -2.92 12.27
N THR A 87 -3.68 -2.01 11.30
CA THR A 87 -2.85 -0.79 11.25
C THR A 87 -3.30 0.27 12.25
N VAL A 88 -4.62 0.47 12.46
CA VAL A 88 -5.14 1.51 13.37
C VAL A 88 -4.64 1.35 14.81
N PRO A 89 -4.66 0.16 15.45
CA PRO A 89 -4.09 -0.01 16.78
C PRO A 89 -2.59 0.29 16.85
N ILE A 90 -1.84 -0.01 15.78
CA ILE A 90 -0.40 0.27 15.69
C ILE A 90 -0.16 1.77 15.62
N ILE A 91 -0.93 2.51 14.81
CA ILE A 91 -0.85 3.98 14.73
C ILE A 91 -1.16 4.58 16.10
N MET A 92 -2.25 4.15 16.74
CA MET A 92 -2.64 4.64 18.06
C MET A 92 -1.50 4.47 19.06
N TYR A 93 -0.89 3.29 19.10
CA TYR A 93 0.19 2.97 20.03
C TYR A 93 1.48 3.74 19.71
N MET A 94 1.93 3.72 18.46
CA MET A 94 3.22 4.31 18.07
C MET A 94 3.19 5.83 17.98
N MET A 95 2.05 6.41 17.62
CA MET A 95 1.91 7.86 17.39
C MET A 95 1.20 8.58 18.54
N HIS A 96 0.78 7.84 19.58
CA HIS A 96 0.02 8.34 20.72
C HIS A 96 -1.25 9.10 20.30
N MET A 97 -1.94 8.57 19.29
CA MET A 97 -3.16 9.16 18.73
C MET A 97 -4.43 8.55 19.32
N SER A 98 -5.51 9.33 19.36
CA SER A 98 -6.84 8.80 19.61
C SER A 98 -7.31 7.91 18.45
N PHE A 99 -8.27 7.02 18.71
CA PHE A 99 -8.81 6.11 17.68
C PHE A 99 -9.28 6.86 16.43
N TRP A 100 -10.01 7.97 16.60
CA TRP A 100 -10.51 8.75 15.48
C TRP A 100 -9.38 9.39 14.65
N MET A 101 -8.37 9.95 15.31
CA MET A 101 -7.20 10.50 14.62
C MET A 101 -6.41 9.42 13.88
N ALA A 102 -6.18 8.28 14.51
CA ALA A 102 -5.48 7.15 13.90
C ALA A 102 -6.24 6.61 12.68
N PHE A 103 -7.55 6.45 12.79
CA PHE A 103 -8.42 6.00 11.69
C PHE A 103 -8.40 6.95 10.50
N VAL A 104 -8.55 8.26 10.73
CA VAL A 104 -8.47 9.27 9.67
C VAL A 104 -7.07 9.33 9.06
N THR A 105 -6.02 9.19 9.87
CA THR A 105 -4.63 9.14 9.41
C THR A 105 -4.40 7.94 8.50
N ASP A 106 -4.90 6.76 8.88
CA ASP A 106 -4.77 5.54 8.08
C ASP A 106 -5.46 5.69 6.72
N ILE A 107 -6.71 6.16 6.69
CA ILE A 107 -7.44 6.43 5.43
C ILE A 107 -6.70 7.45 4.57
N THR A 108 -6.20 8.54 5.18
CA THR A 108 -5.46 9.57 4.46
C THR A 108 -4.20 8.98 3.82
N MET A 109 -3.45 8.17 4.57
CA MET A 109 -2.27 7.48 4.07
C MET A 109 -2.60 6.53 2.93
N THR A 110 -3.62 5.68 3.09
CA THR A 110 -4.08 4.78 2.04
C THR A 110 -4.41 5.55 0.76
N LEU A 111 -5.19 6.63 0.85
CA LEU A 111 -5.58 7.41 -0.33
C LEU A 111 -4.37 8.07 -1.01
N VAL A 112 -3.43 8.62 -0.25
CA VAL A 112 -2.21 9.23 -0.80
C VAL A 112 -1.31 8.18 -1.45
N ILE A 113 -1.10 7.03 -0.79
CA ILE A 113 -0.29 5.93 -1.32
C ILE A 113 -0.94 5.38 -2.59
N LEU A 114 -2.26 5.16 -2.62
CA LEU A 114 -2.97 4.71 -3.82
C LEU A 114 -2.77 5.68 -5.00
N GLY A 115 -2.88 6.99 -4.74
CA GLY A 115 -2.60 8.03 -5.73
C GLY A 115 -1.16 7.97 -6.23
N TYR A 116 -0.20 7.83 -5.32
CA TYR A 116 1.21 7.66 -5.66
C TYR A 116 1.45 6.39 -6.49
N THR A 117 0.91 5.24 -6.09
CA THR A 117 1.04 3.98 -6.82
C THR A 117 0.52 4.09 -8.24
N TYR A 118 -0.63 4.76 -8.43
CA TYR A 118 -1.19 5.01 -9.75
C TYR A 118 -0.24 5.85 -10.61
N VAL A 119 0.26 6.97 -10.07
CA VAL A 119 1.19 7.86 -10.79
C VAL A 119 2.51 7.16 -11.09
N TYR A 120 3.07 6.43 -10.12
CA TYR A 120 4.31 5.67 -10.28
C TYR A 120 4.19 4.64 -11.40
N ASN A 121 3.10 3.86 -11.41
CA ASN A 121 2.84 2.89 -12.46
C ASN A 121 2.66 3.55 -13.83
N TRP A 122 1.93 4.67 -13.90
CA TRP A 122 1.75 5.42 -15.14
C TRP A 122 3.07 5.97 -15.71
N VAL A 123 3.90 6.56 -14.85
CA VAL A 123 5.24 7.06 -15.24
C VAL A 123 6.14 5.91 -15.68
N TYR A 124 6.12 4.79 -14.95
CA TYR A 124 6.93 3.62 -15.29
C TYR A 124 6.52 3.02 -16.64
N ASP A 125 5.23 2.86 -16.89
CA ASP A 125 4.70 2.36 -18.17
C ASP A 125 5.10 3.29 -19.32
N ARG A 126 5.03 4.61 -19.12
CA ARG A 126 5.44 5.60 -20.13
C ARG A 126 6.94 5.61 -20.37
N ALA A 127 7.76 5.52 -19.32
CA ALA A 127 9.21 5.41 -19.43
C ALA A 127 9.60 4.13 -20.17
N ARG A 128 8.94 3.01 -19.87
CA ARG A 128 9.15 1.74 -20.55
C ARG A 128 8.85 1.82 -22.04
N LEU A 129 7.80 2.53 -22.45
CA LEU A 129 7.50 2.76 -23.86
C LEU A 129 8.60 3.56 -24.56
N LEU A 130 9.15 4.58 -23.89
CA LEU A 130 10.25 5.41 -24.43
C LEU A 130 11.58 4.64 -24.59
N PHE A 131 11.88 3.67 -23.72
CA PHE A 131 13.12 2.88 -23.78
C PHE A 131 13.02 1.60 -24.64
N VAL A 132 11.81 1.15 -24.99
CA VAL A 132 11.60 -0.05 -25.84
C VAL A 132 11.38 0.32 -27.32
N GLU A 133 11.02 1.58 -27.61
CA GLU A 133 10.89 2.12 -28.98
C GLU A 133 12.11 2.95 -29.45
N ALA A 134 13.17 3.06 -28.66
CA ALA A 134 14.43 3.76 -29.00
C ALA A 134 15.58 2.77 -29.23
#